data_AF-A0A1Y4U4W7-F1
#
_entry.id   AF-A0A1Y4U4W7-F1
#
_cell.length_a   1.000
_cell.length_b   1.000
_cell.length_c   1.000
_cell.angle_alpha   90.00
_cell.angle_beta   90.00
_cell.angle_gamma   90.00
#
_symmetry.space_group_name_H-M   'P 1'
#
loop_
_entity.id
_entity.type
_entity.pdbx_description
1 polymer ?
#
loop_
_entity_poly.entity_id
_entity_poly.type
_entity_poly.pdbx_seq_one_letter_code
_entity_poly.pdbx_strand_id
1 'polypeptide(L)'
;MKMKAMTLFSKQVLLALLLMTAAGAVAQPAQPAQPAQPTESRSKTGDLTGDGLRSRIVKLDEVIRRLDLQLNQLTWKVYLDYAEQARITPKVFSLPGLNYARLRDTVPAIDRLGERLRAASEAYTAILRTDPQYDTIHQEYVALRGVKDSERESANKMHYNQMYARLRAGNPDYEPALERKREAERQRNMAILRYMVDYYGTKGWILSTDPLLSRFTSAWKELEGRCPEIGLLQDELSQLRRLRRELNERLLREQFNPGCVADTAASAGPQEE
;
A
#
# COMPACT_ATOMS: atom_id res chain seq x y z
N MET A 1 -9.71 26.99 13.78
CA MET A 1 -8.57 27.71 13.16
C MET A 1 -8.59 27.44 11.66
N LYS A 2 -8.46 28.49 10.84
CA LYS A 2 -8.52 28.43 9.37
C LYS A 2 -7.25 27.80 8.81
N MET A 3 -7.34 26.65 8.15
CA MET A 3 -6.28 26.14 7.27
C MET A 3 -6.53 26.65 5.84
N LYS A 4 -5.99 27.83 5.54
CA LYS A 4 -5.77 28.31 4.17
C LYS A 4 -4.27 28.43 3.97
N ALA A 5 -3.63 27.35 3.50
CA ALA A 5 -2.34 27.39 2.78
C ALA A 5 -1.87 25.94 2.56
N MET A 6 -2.26 25.29 1.46
CA MET A 6 -1.49 24.14 0.94
C MET A 6 -1.86 23.69 -0.49
N THR A 7 -2.60 24.48 -1.26
CA THR A 7 -2.94 24.16 -2.66
C THR A 7 -1.91 24.64 -3.69
N LEU A 8 -0.79 25.23 -3.26
CA LEU A 8 0.26 25.77 -4.14
C LEU A 8 1.53 24.90 -4.23
N PHE A 9 1.70 23.90 -3.36
CA PHE A 9 2.93 23.11 -3.31
C PHE A 9 3.08 22.07 -4.44
N SER A 10 1.98 21.53 -4.97
CA SER A 10 2.01 20.46 -5.98
C SER A 10 2.44 20.94 -7.38
N LYS A 11 1.89 22.07 -7.87
CA LYS A 11 2.29 22.62 -9.17
C LYS A 11 3.68 23.24 -9.14
N GLN A 12 4.09 23.83 -8.02
CA GLN A 12 5.42 24.44 -7.89
C GLN A 12 6.54 23.41 -7.80
N VAL A 13 6.32 22.22 -7.22
CA VAL A 13 7.33 21.15 -7.21
C VAL A 13 7.51 20.56 -8.62
N LEU A 14 6.41 20.34 -9.35
CA LEU A 14 6.48 19.88 -10.75
C LEU A 14 7.14 20.93 -11.66
N LEU A 15 6.82 22.21 -11.46
CA LEU A 15 7.41 23.33 -12.19
C LEU A 15 8.88 23.57 -11.80
N ALA A 16 9.25 23.40 -10.52
CA ALA A 16 10.62 23.50 -10.05
C ALA A 16 11.49 22.34 -10.56
N LEU A 17 10.94 21.13 -10.68
CA LEU A 17 11.63 20.01 -11.34
C LEU A 17 11.82 20.25 -12.85
N LEU A 18 10.85 20.90 -13.50
CA LEU A 18 10.97 21.34 -14.90
C LEU A 18 12.02 22.46 -15.06
N LEU A 19 12.04 23.45 -14.16
CA LEU A 19 12.91 24.63 -14.22
C LEU A 19 14.37 24.33 -13.84
N MET A 20 14.64 23.40 -12.92
CA MET A 20 16.00 22.99 -12.55
C MET A 20 16.76 22.23 -13.66
N THR A 21 16.13 22.01 -14.83
CA THR A 21 16.78 21.42 -16.02
C THR A 21 17.16 22.44 -17.09
N ALA A 22 16.89 23.73 -16.89
CA ALA A 22 17.26 24.80 -17.85
C ALA A 22 18.55 25.55 -17.47
N ALA A 23 19.03 25.44 -16.22
CA ALA A 23 20.25 26.12 -15.77
C ALA A 23 21.46 25.18 -15.83
N GLY A 24 21.97 24.97 -17.04
CA GLY A 24 23.20 24.23 -17.31
C GLY A 24 24.11 24.99 -18.26
N ALA A 25 24.57 26.18 -17.87
CA ALA A 25 25.73 26.82 -18.48
C ALA A 25 26.44 27.67 -17.43
N VAL A 26 27.52 27.12 -16.88
CA VAL A 26 28.47 27.85 -16.02
C VAL A 26 29.24 28.82 -16.92
N ALA A 27 29.12 30.12 -16.69
CA ALA A 27 29.94 31.14 -17.32
C ALA A 27 30.98 31.67 -16.33
N GLN A 28 32.26 31.60 -16.71
CA GLN A 28 33.36 32.36 -16.09
C GLN A 28 33.17 33.87 -16.34
N PRO A 29 33.68 34.76 -15.45
CA PRO A 29 33.44 36.19 -15.55
C PRO A 29 34.51 36.88 -16.40
N ALA A 30 34.06 37.65 -17.39
CA ALA A 30 34.75 38.84 -17.86
C ALA A 30 33.70 39.84 -18.39
N GLN A 31 33.58 40.99 -17.73
CA GLN A 31 32.80 42.17 -18.15
C GLN A 31 33.71 43.12 -18.97
N PRO A 32 33.20 44.22 -19.60
CA PRO A 32 31.88 44.45 -20.22
C PRO A 32 31.96 45.21 -21.58
N ALA A 33 30.91 45.15 -22.42
CA ALA A 33 30.47 46.28 -23.28
C ALA A 33 29.12 46.01 -24.02
N GLN A 34 28.05 46.62 -23.48
CA GLN A 34 26.91 47.29 -24.14
C GLN A 34 25.97 46.58 -25.16
N PRO A 35 24.72 47.09 -25.31
CA PRO A 35 23.52 46.25 -25.41
C PRO A 35 22.95 46.16 -26.83
N ALA A 36 22.54 44.96 -27.23
CA ALA A 36 21.62 44.76 -28.34
C ALA A 36 20.40 43.98 -27.84
N GLN A 37 19.23 44.42 -28.30
CA GLN A 37 17.89 44.00 -27.88
C GLN A 37 17.69 42.48 -27.88
N PRO A 38 16.84 41.94 -26.99
CA PRO A 38 16.59 40.51 -26.93
C PRO A 38 15.76 40.11 -28.15
N THR A 39 16.43 39.52 -29.15
CA THR A 39 15.76 38.64 -30.09
C THR A 39 15.26 37.47 -29.26
N GLU A 40 13.93 37.30 -29.23
CA GLU A 40 13.27 36.12 -28.66
C GLU A 40 13.87 34.87 -29.29
N SER A 41 14.91 34.36 -28.64
CA SER A 41 15.48 33.06 -28.92
C SER A 41 14.49 32.08 -28.33
N ARG A 42 13.47 31.79 -29.13
CA ARG A 42 12.59 30.63 -29.01
C ARG A 42 13.50 29.44 -28.79
N SER A 43 13.71 29.08 -27.52
CA SER A 43 14.48 27.90 -27.16
C SER A 43 13.77 26.75 -27.83
N LYS A 44 14.38 26.22 -28.89
CA LYS A 44 14.07 24.88 -29.39
C LYS A 44 14.02 24.01 -28.14
N THR A 45 12.83 23.54 -27.77
CA THR A 45 12.66 22.36 -26.96
C THR A 45 13.31 21.23 -27.74
N GLY A 46 14.63 21.15 -27.64
CA GLY A 46 15.45 20.20 -28.36
C GLY A 46 15.05 18.82 -27.91
N ASP A 47 14.85 17.93 -28.88
CA ASP A 47 14.71 16.51 -28.67
C ASP A 47 15.77 16.06 -27.67
N LEU A 48 15.31 15.58 -26.52
CA LEU A 48 16.20 15.02 -25.52
C LEU A 48 16.79 13.78 -26.13
N THR A 49 18.11 13.71 -26.25
CA THR A 49 18.78 12.49 -26.67
C THR A 49 18.39 11.32 -25.74
N GLY A 50 18.49 10.08 -26.23
CA GLY A 50 18.15 8.89 -25.45
C GLY A 50 18.81 8.82 -24.07
N ASP A 51 20.00 9.40 -23.91
CA ASP A 51 20.70 9.50 -22.61
C ASP A 51 20.09 10.56 -21.68
N GLY A 52 19.62 11.67 -22.24
CA GLY A 52 18.82 12.66 -21.51
C GLY A 52 17.49 12.10 -21.01
N LEU A 53 16.82 11.27 -21.82
CA LEU A 53 15.60 10.56 -21.42
C LEU A 53 15.87 9.52 -20.33
N ARG A 54 16.93 8.71 -20.46
CA ARG A 54 17.36 7.75 -19.42
C ARG A 54 17.61 8.43 -18.08
N SER A 55 18.36 9.53 -18.07
CA SER A 55 18.65 10.29 -16.85
C SER A 55 17.37 10.79 -16.16
N ARG A 56 16.39 11.27 -16.94
CA ARG A 56 15.09 11.71 -16.42
C ARG A 56 14.28 10.56 -15.84
N ILE A 57 14.27 9.40 -16.49
CA ILE A 57 13.59 8.19 -15.98
C ILE A 57 14.18 7.78 -14.63
N VAL A 58 15.51 7.73 -14.50
CA VAL A 58 16.17 7.35 -13.24
C VAL A 58 15.78 8.30 -12.10
N LYS A 59 15.83 9.62 -12.33
CA LYS A 59 15.41 10.62 -11.32
C LYS A 59 13.93 10.45 -10.96
N LEU A 60 13.08 10.18 -11.94
CA LEU A 60 11.65 9.97 -11.72
C LEU A 60 11.37 8.68 -10.94
N ASP A 61 12.07 7.59 -11.25
CA ASP A 61 11.99 6.32 -10.52
C ASP A 61 12.39 6.50 -9.04
N GLU A 62 13.41 7.33 -8.76
CA GLU A 62 13.79 7.67 -7.38
C GLU A 62 12.70 8.44 -6.63
N VAL A 63 12.08 9.44 -7.28
CA VAL A 63 10.96 10.19 -6.70
C VAL A 63 9.76 9.28 -6.45
N ILE A 64 9.41 8.43 -7.42
CA ILE A 64 8.33 7.45 -7.28
C ILE A 64 8.60 6.53 -6.10
N ARG A 65 9.81 5.96 -5.98
CA ARG A 65 10.19 5.08 -4.87
C ARG A 65 10.05 5.77 -3.51
N ARG A 66 10.48 7.03 -3.41
CA ARG A 66 10.35 7.82 -2.17
C ARG A 66 8.89 8.03 -1.79
N LEU A 67 8.06 8.44 -2.76
CA LEU A 67 6.64 8.68 -2.53
C LEU A 67 5.87 7.39 -2.22
N ASP A 68 6.23 6.27 -2.85
CA ASP A 68 5.67 4.96 -2.54
C ASP A 68 5.94 4.54 -1.09
N LEU A 69 7.18 4.75 -0.62
CA LEU A 69 7.53 4.49 0.78
C LEU A 69 6.78 5.42 1.74
N GLN A 70 6.69 6.71 1.42
CA GLN A 70 5.96 7.69 2.22
C GLN A 70 4.47 7.34 2.31
N LEU A 71 3.84 7.01 1.19
CA LEU A 71 2.45 6.54 1.15
C LEU A 71 2.29 5.28 2.01
N ASN A 72 3.18 4.29 1.86
CA ASN A 72 3.11 3.04 2.61
C ASN A 72 3.18 3.27 4.13
N GLN A 73 4.13 4.09 4.59
CA GLN A 73 4.29 4.44 6.00
C GLN A 73 3.05 5.17 6.53
N LEU A 74 2.53 6.13 5.76
CA LEU A 74 1.33 6.88 6.14
C LEU A 74 0.11 5.98 6.22
N THR A 75 -0.13 5.14 5.22
CA THR A 75 -1.23 4.18 5.20
C THR A 75 -1.19 3.25 6.41
N TRP A 76 -0.03 2.67 6.73
CA TRP A 76 0.10 1.79 7.89
C TRP A 76 -0.11 2.51 9.22
N LYS A 77 0.43 3.73 9.36
CA LYS A 77 0.23 4.55 10.56
C LYS A 77 -1.26 4.80 10.81
N VAL A 78 -1.98 5.29 9.79
CA VAL A 78 -3.41 5.59 9.91
C VAL A 78 -4.22 4.32 10.15
N TYR A 79 -3.85 3.21 9.51
CA TYR A 79 -4.53 1.93 9.72
C TYR A 79 -4.35 1.37 11.12
N LEU A 80 -3.14 1.45 11.68
CA LEU A 80 -2.88 0.98 13.05
C LEU A 80 -3.75 1.73 14.06
N ASP A 81 -3.87 3.06 13.92
CA ASP A 81 -4.72 3.89 14.77
C ASP A 81 -6.20 3.54 14.59
N TYR A 82 -6.65 3.41 13.34
CA TYR A 82 -8.02 3.01 13.02
C TYR A 82 -8.36 1.63 13.59
N ALA A 83 -7.49 0.63 13.37
CA ALA A 83 -7.70 -0.74 13.81
C ALA A 83 -7.75 -0.82 15.35
N GLU A 84 -6.94 -0.03 16.05
CA GLU A 84 -7.00 0.05 17.51
C GLU A 84 -8.34 0.63 17.99
N GLN A 85 -8.75 1.79 17.45
CA GLN A 85 -9.98 2.48 17.83
C GLN A 85 -11.24 1.66 17.52
N ALA A 86 -11.28 1.05 16.33
CA ALA A 86 -12.40 0.23 15.88
C ALA A 86 -12.33 -1.21 16.40
N ARG A 87 -11.35 -1.54 17.26
CA ARG A 87 -11.18 -2.87 17.87
C ARG A 87 -11.05 -3.99 16.82
N ILE A 88 -10.48 -3.69 15.66
CA ILE A 88 -10.31 -4.62 14.55
C ILE A 88 -9.19 -5.61 14.88
N THR A 89 -9.42 -6.89 14.55
CA THR A 89 -8.38 -7.93 14.61
C THR A 89 -7.76 -8.09 13.23
N PRO A 90 -6.54 -7.59 12.97
CA PRO A 90 -5.91 -7.71 11.66
C PRO A 90 -5.54 -9.17 11.36
N LYS A 91 -5.75 -9.61 10.12
CA LYS A 91 -5.42 -10.97 9.66
C LYS A 91 -3.93 -11.10 9.31
N VAL A 92 -3.05 -10.88 10.28
CA VAL A 92 -1.60 -10.72 10.03
C VAL A 92 -0.90 -11.90 9.37
N PHE A 93 -1.44 -13.13 9.48
CA PHE A 93 -0.84 -14.31 8.86
C PHE A 93 -0.97 -14.35 7.33
N SER A 94 -1.75 -13.46 6.72
CA SER A 94 -1.75 -13.28 5.26
C SER A 94 -0.69 -12.29 4.77
N LEU A 95 0.05 -11.63 5.66
CA LEU A 95 1.06 -10.66 5.27
C LEU A 95 2.31 -11.34 4.71
N PRO A 96 2.85 -10.86 3.58
CA PRO A 96 4.07 -11.41 3.01
C PRO A 96 5.27 -11.16 3.92
N GLY A 97 6.18 -12.13 3.99
CA GLY A 97 7.42 -12.03 4.76
C GLY A 97 7.28 -12.32 6.27
N LEU A 98 6.08 -12.59 6.79
CA LEU A 98 5.91 -12.99 8.18
C LEU A 98 6.38 -14.44 8.39
N ASN A 99 7.47 -14.62 9.13
CA ASN A 99 7.83 -15.90 9.74
C ASN A 99 7.47 -15.86 11.23
N TYR A 100 6.29 -16.36 11.58
CA TYR A 100 5.78 -16.25 12.95
C TYR A 100 6.61 -17.05 13.97
N ALA A 101 7.13 -18.22 13.59
CA ALA A 101 7.97 -19.00 14.48
C ALA A 101 9.23 -18.21 14.87
N ARG A 102 9.95 -17.69 13.88
CA ARG A 102 11.13 -16.85 14.11
C ARG A 102 10.79 -15.57 14.88
N LEU A 103 9.65 -14.95 14.61
CA LEU A 103 9.21 -13.75 15.30
C LEU A 103 9.00 -14.01 16.80
N ARG A 104 8.29 -15.08 17.12
CA ARG A 104 8.06 -15.51 18.51
C ARG A 104 9.38 -15.76 19.24
N ASP A 105 10.30 -16.46 18.58
CA ASP A 105 11.59 -16.83 19.18
C ASP A 105 12.51 -15.61 19.39
N THR A 106 12.26 -14.49 18.70
CA THR A 106 13.10 -13.27 18.76
C THR A 106 12.46 -12.10 19.51
N VAL A 107 11.13 -12.09 19.68
CA VAL A 107 10.38 -11.00 20.30
C VAL A 107 9.56 -11.54 21.48
N PRO A 108 10.12 -11.58 22.71
CA PRO A 108 9.47 -12.18 23.88
C PRO A 108 8.09 -11.60 24.21
N ALA A 109 7.86 -10.32 23.92
CA ALA A 109 6.56 -9.69 24.13
C ALA A 109 5.45 -10.31 23.24
N ILE A 110 5.77 -10.68 22.01
CA ILE A 110 4.83 -11.33 21.09
C ILE A 110 4.60 -12.78 21.51
N ASP A 111 5.63 -13.45 22.01
CA ASP A 111 5.52 -14.81 22.55
C ASP A 111 4.55 -14.86 23.75
N ARG A 112 4.73 -13.99 24.74
CA ARG A 112 3.81 -13.86 25.88
C ARG A 112 2.37 -13.60 25.46
N LEU A 113 2.14 -12.80 24.41
CA LEU A 113 0.80 -12.59 23.85
C LEU A 113 0.26 -13.86 23.18
N GLY A 114 1.11 -14.65 22.55
CA GLY A 114 0.79 -15.97 22.03
C GLY A 114 0.39 -16.97 23.14
N GLU A 115 1.13 -17.01 24.24
CA GLU A 115 0.79 -17.82 25.42
C GLU A 115 -0.55 -17.40 26.01
N ARG A 116 -0.78 -16.10 26.18
CA ARG A 116 -2.06 -15.58 26.66
C ARG A 116 -3.23 -15.97 25.76
N LEU A 117 -3.06 -15.91 24.45
CA LEU A 117 -4.08 -16.37 23.51
C LEU A 117 -4.30 -17.87 23.60
N ARG A 118 -3.26 -18.67 23.80
CA ARG A 118 -3.37 -20.12 23.98
C ARG A 118 -4.20 -20.43 25.23
N ALA A 119 -3.87 -19.82 26.36
CA ALA A 119 -4.63 -19.96 27.60
C ALA A 119 -6.11 -19.53 27.44
N ALA A 120 -6.36 -18.40 26.78
CA ALA A 120 -7.73 -17.95 26.50
C ALA A 120 -8.49 -18.90 25.57
N SER A 121 -7.81 -19.50 24.60
CA SER A 121 -8.39 -20.48 23.68
C SER A 121 -8.70 -21.80 24.37
N GLU A 122 -7.84 -22.26 25.27
CA GLU A 122 -8.06 -23.45 26.10
C GLU A 122 -9.24 -23.24 27.05
N ALA A 123 -9.30 -22.10 27.73
CA ALA A 123 -10.44 -21.74 28.57
C ALA A 123 -11.76 -21.68 27.78
N TYR A 124 -11.76 -21.07 26.59
CA TYR A 124 -12.93 -21.07 25.71
C TYR A 124 -13.31 -22.49 25.27
N THR A 125 -12.33 -23.33 24.94
CA THR A 125 -12.57 -24.74 24.55
C THR A 125 -13.16 -25.55 25.71
N ALA A 126 -12.73 -25.30 26.94
CA ALA A 126 -13.34 -25.92 28.12
C ALA A 126 -14.82 -25.55 28.24
N ILE A 127 -15.20 -24.29 27.95
CA ILE A 127 -16.61 -23.89 27.89
C ILE A 127 -17.35 -24.60 26.75
N LEU A 128 -16.74 -24.73 25.55
CA LEU A 128 -17.39 -25.45 24.45
C LEU A 128 -17.68 -26.91 24.81
N ARG A 129 -16.76 -27.58 25.51
CA ARG A 129 -16.92 -28.95 26.01
C ARG A 129 -18.02 -29.13 27.06
N THR A 130 -18.62 -28.05 27.56
CA THR A 130 -19.80 -28.16 28.43
C THR A 130 -21.05 -28.57 27.64
N ASP A 131 -21.08 -28.37 26.32
CA ASP A 131 -22.13 -28.94 25.47
C ASP A 131 -21.80 -30.42 25.16
N PRO A 132 -22.71 -31.36 25.43
CA PRO A 132 -22.46 -32.80 25.27
C PRO A 132 -22.21 -33.23 23.82
N GLN A 133 -22.58 -32.41 22.83
CA GLN A 133 -22.35 -32.71 21.42
C GLN A 133 -21.00 -32.19 20.90
N TYR A 134 -20.27 -31.39 21.69
CA TYR A 134 -19.06 -30.71 21.21
C TYR A 134 -18.03 -31.68 20.63
N ASP A 135 -17.66 -32.73 21.35
CA ASP A 135 -16.60 -33.64 20.90
C ASP A 135 -17.02 -34.39 19.62
N THR A 136 -18.28 -34.80 19.49
CA THR A 136 -18.80 -35.44 18.28
C THR A 136 -18.75 -34.49 17.07
N ILE A 137 -19.25 -33.26 17.23
CA ILE A 137 -19.23 -32.24 16.17
C ILE A 137 -17.78 -31.90 15.80
N HIS A 138 -16.89 -31.82 16.78
CA HIS A 138 -15.48 -31.50 16.56
C HIS A 138 -14.72 -32.63 15.88
N GLN A 139 -14.98 -33.89 16.22
CA GLN A 139 -14.40 -35.04 15.53
C GLN A 139 -14.81 -35.06 14.05
N GLU A 140 -16.08 -34.79 13.74
CA GLU A 140 -16.54 -34.68 12.35
C GLU A 140 -15.83 -33.53 11.61
N TYR A 141 -15.66 -32.37 12.26
CA TYR A 141 -14.87 -31.27 11.69
C TYR A 141 -13.44 -31.69 11.35
N VAL A 142 -12.78 -32.43 12.25
CA VAL A 142 -11.43 -32.93 12.02
C VAL A 142 -11.41 -33.96 10.88
N ALA A 143 -12.40 -34.85 10.81
CA ALA A 143 -12.52 -35.88 9.78
C ALA A 143 -12.76 -35.28 8.38
N LEU A 144 -13.48 -34.16 8.29
CA LEU A 144 -13.73 -33.44 7.04
C LEU A 144 -12.52 -32.65 6.53
N ARG A 145 -11.44 -32.53 7.31
CA ARG A 145 -10.27 -31.74 6.92
C ARG A 145 -9.57 -32.36 5.71
N GLY A 146 -9.68 -31.69 4.55
CA GLY A 146 -9.08 -32.14 3.30
C GLY A 146 -9.97 -33.07 2.47
N VAL A 147 -11.19 -33.34 2.93
CA VAL A 147 -12.23 -34.04 2.18
C VAL A 147 -13.06 -33.00 1.42
N LYS A 148 -13.47 -33.29 0.19
CA LYS A 148 -14.38 -32.43 -0.59
C LYS A 148 -15.80 -32.98 -0.50
N ASP A 149 -16.48 -32.69 0.60
CA ASP A 149 -17.86 -33.09 0.84
C ASP A 149 -18.67 -31.91 1.36
N SER A 150 -19.24 -31.14 0.44
CA SER A 150 -19.94 -29.89 0.75
C SER A 150 -21.20 -30.11 1.60
N GLU A 151 -21.84 -31.27 1.47
CA GLU A 151 -23.05 -31.57 2.22
C GLU A 151 -22.73 -31.82 3.68
N ARG A 152 -21.74 -32.69 3.96
CA ARG A 152 -21.27 -32.93 5.33
C ARG A 152 -20.66 -31.70 5.96
N GLU A 153 -19.90 -30.91 5.20
CA GLU A 153 -19.39 -29.61 5.68
C GLU A 153 -20.50 -28.66 6.12
N SER A 154 -21.58 -28.57 5.31
CA SER A 154 -22.75 -27.74 5.63
C SER A 154 -23.50 -28.25 6.86
N ALA A 155 -23.73 -29.56 6.94
CA ALA A 155 -24.40 -30.19 8.08
C ALA A 155 -23.60 -29.98 9.38
N ASN A 156 -22.29 -30.20 9.35
CA ASN A 156 -21.42 -30.00 10.50
C ASN A 156 -21.38 -28.53 10.96
N LYS A 157 -21.38 -27.58 9.99
CA LYS A 157 -21.51 -26.14 10.29
C LYS A 157 -22.84 -25.83 10.98
N MET A 158 -23.95 -26.44 10.55
CA MET A 158 -25.25 -26.28 11.21
C MET A 158 -25.25 -26.83 12.63
N HIS A 159 -24.62 -27.98 12.88
CA HIS A 159 -24.46 -28.52 14.22
C HIS A 159 -23.67 -27.59 15.13
N TYR A 160 -22.56 -27.01 14.65
CA TYR A 160 -21.83 -25.98 15.39
C TYR A 160 -22.70 -24.74 15.70
N ASN A 161 -23.47 -24.25 14.73
CA ASN A 161 -24.35 -23.09 14.94
C ASN A 161 -25.40 -23.37 16.03
N GLN A 162 -25.99 -24.57 16.03
CA GLN A 162 -26.95 -25.00 17.05
C GLN A 162 -26.29 -25.10 18.43
N MET A 163 -25.09 -25.69 18.50
CA MET A 163 -24.30 -25.77 19.73
C MET A 163 -23.99 -24.37 20.29
N TYR A 164 -23.51 -23.44 19.46
CA TYR A 164 -23.26 -22.06 19.88
C TYR A 164 -24.52 -21.34 20.35
N ALA A 165 -25.68 -21.60 19.71
CA ALA A 165 -26.94 -21.02 20.14
C ALA A 165 -27.35 -21.52 21.55
N ARG A 166 -27.21 -22.82 21.81
CA ARG A 166 -27.46 -23.40 23.14
C ARG A 166 -26.51 -22.85 24.19
N LEU A 167 -25.21 -22.81 23.90
CA LEU A 167 -24.21 -22.27 24.82
C LEU A 167 -24.49 -20.79 25.15
N ARG A 168 -24.86 -19.97 24.16
CA ARG A 168 -25.22 -18.57 24.40
C ARG A 168 -26.47 -18.42 25.27
N ALA A 169 -27.44 -19.31 25.14
CA ALA A 169 -28.69 -19.26 25.91
C ALA A 169 -28.54 -19.84 27.33
N GLY A 170 -27.71 -20.87 27.50
CA GLY A 170 -27.65 -21.68 28.72
C GLY A 170 -26.36 -21.61 29.53
N ASN A 171 -25.29 -21.02 29.00
CA ASN A 171 -24.00 -20.93 29.69
C ASN A 171 -23.56 -19.46 29.84
N PRO A 172 -23.62 -18.87 31.05
CA PRO A 172 -23.26 -17.47 31.27
C PRO A 172 -21.78 -17.17 31.02
N ASP A 173 -20.90 -18.18 31.09
CA ASP A 173 -19.45 -18.02 30.88
C ASP A 173 -19.05 -18.07 29.39
N TYR A 174 -19.97 -18.46 28.49
CA TYR A 174 -19.69 -18.59 27.06
C TYR A 174 -19.25 -17.27 26.41
N GLU A 175 -20.07 -16.23 26.49
CA GLU A 175 -19.77 -14.95 25.85
C GLU A 175 -18.53 -14.28 26.47
N PRO A 176 -18.35 -14.24 27.81
CA PRO A 176 -17.11 -13.76 28.42
C PRO A 176 -15.85 -14.53 28.01
N ALA A 177 -15.92 -15.85 27.87
CA ALA A 177 -14.77 -16.64 27.40
C ALA A 177 -14.45 -16.36 25.93
N LEU A 178 -15.47 -16.22 25.08
CA LEU A 178 -15.33 -15.87 23.67
C LEU A 178 -14.69 -14.48 23.50
N GLU A 179 -15.16 -13.49 24.25
CA GLU A 179 -14.61 -12.12 24.20
C GLU A 179 -13.16 -12.06 24.71
N ARG A 180 -12.82 -12.80 25.78
CA ARG A 180 -11.42 -12.91 26.23
C ARG A 180 -10.51 -13.52 25.17
N LYS A 181 -10.97 -14.54 24.46
CA LYS A 181 -10.24 -15.15 23.34
C LYS A 181 -10.06 -14.15 22.19
N ARG A 182 -11.13 -13.50 21.76
CA ARG A 182 -11.11 -12.48 20.68
C ARG A 182 -10.15 -11.34 21.03
N GLU A 183 -10.18 -10.87 22.26
CA GLU A 183 -9.30 -9.80 22.71
C GLU A 183 -7.83 -10.22 22.75
N ALA A 184 -7.54 -11.43 23.25
CA ALA A 184 -6.18 -11.94 23.24
C ALA A 184 -5.65 -12.09 21.80
N GLU A 185 -6.49 -12.51 20.85
CA GLU A 185 -6.14 -12.60 19.44
C GLU A 185 -5.86 -11.23 18.84
N ARG A 186 -6.75 -10.26 19.10
CA ARG A 186 -6.59 -8.87 18.65
C ARG A 186 -5.28 -8.29 19.13
N GLN A 187 -4.98 -8.40 20.43
CA GLN A 187 -3.76 -7.85 21.02
C GLN A 187 -2.50 -8.47 20.41
N ARG A 188 -2.46 -9.80 20.25
CA ARG A 188 -1.35 -10.48 19.58
C ARG A 188 -1.19 -10.00 18.14
N ASN A 189 -2.27 -9.98 17.36
CA ASN A 189 -2.20 -9.63 15.94
C ASN A 189 -1.83 -8.16 15.75
N MET A 190 -2.34 -7.25 16.58
CA MET A 190 -1.92 -5.84 16.57
C MET A 190 -0.44 -5.69 16.89
N ALA A 191 0.09 -6.42 17.88
CA ALA A 191 1.52 -6.39 18.21
C ALA A 191 2.40 -6.90 17.06
N ILE A 192 1.99 -7.99 16.41
CA ILE A 192 2.68 -8.52 15.22
C ILE A 192 2.67 -7.48 14.09
N LEU A 193 1.51 -6.89 13.79
CA LEU A 193 1.41 -5.90 12.73
C LEU A 193 2.29 -4.68 13.00
N ARG A 194 2.26 -4.13 14.22
CA ARG A 194 3.12 -3.00 14.63
C ARG A 194 4.59 -3.35 14.45
N TYR A 195 5.01 -4.54 14.89
CA TYR A 195 6.38 -5.00 14.70
C TYR A 195 6.76 -5.07 13.22
N MET A 196 5.89 -5.63 12.37
CA MET A 196 6.17 -5.71 10.93
C MET A 196 6.27 -4.32 10.28
N VAL A 197 5.36 -3.41 10.62
CA VAL A 197 5.37 -2.03 10.12
C VAL A 197 6.68 -1.33 10.51
N ASP A 198 7.11 -1.43 11.77
CA ASP A 198 8.37 -0.85 12.23
C ASP A 198 9.59 -1.51 11.58
N TYR A 199 9.60 -2.84 11.46
CA TYR A 199 10.71 -3.58 10.85
C TYR A 199 10.89 -3.19 9.37
N TYR A 200 9.80 -3.13 8.60
CA TYR A 200 9.87 -2.69 7.20
C TYR A 200 10.21 -1.20 7.10
N GLY A 201 9.62 -0.37 7.96
CA GLY A 201 9.87 1.07 8.01
C GLY A 201 11.33 1.42 8.26
N THR A 202 11.97 0.77 9.25
CA THR A 202 13.40 0.98 9.57
C THR A 202 14.34 0.52 8.46
N LYS A 203 13.94 -0.45 7.64
CA LYS A 203 14.70 -0.90 6.46
C LYS A 203 14.42 -0.06 5.21
N GLY A 204 13.47 0.86 5.26
CA GLY A 204 13.01 1.60 4.08
C GLY A 204 12.34 0.71 3.04
N TRP A 205 11.74 -0.39 3.48
CA TRP A 205 11.04 -1.35 2.63
C TRP A 205 9.53 -1.12 2.67
N ILE A 206 8.86 -1.52 1.59
CA ILE A 206 7.40 -1.46 1.48
C ILE A 206 6.81 -2.74 2.06
N LEU A 207 5.94 -2.61 3.06
CA LEU A 207 5.09 -3.72 3.51
C LEU A 207 3.78 -3.68 2.72
N SER A 208 3.49 -4.71 1.93
CA SER A 208 2.29 -4.74 1.09
C SER A 208 1.01 -4.58 1.91
N THR A 209 0.18 -3.62 1.53
CA THR A 209 -1.11 -3.30 2.16
C THR A 209 -2.23 -4.22 1.69
N ASP A 210 -2.11 -4.82 0.50
CA ASP A 210 -3.20 -5.55 -0.17
C ASP A 210 -3.89 -6.64 0.65
N PRO A 211 -3.17 -7.45 1.47
CA PRO A 211 -3.81 -8.53 2.24
C PRO A 211 -4.79 -8.05 3.31
N LEU A 212 -4.66 -6.80 3.77
CA LEU A 212 -5.49 -6.21 4.83
C LEU A 212 -6.31 -5.01 4.36
N LEU A 213 -5.83 -4.32 3.33
CA LEU A 213 -6.31 -3.02 2.87
C LEU A 213 -6.40 -3.03 1.34
N SER A 214 -7.25 -3.89 0.80
CA SER A 214 -7.60 -3.80 -0.61
C SER A 214 -8.36 -2.49 -0.87
N ARG A 215 -8.04 -1.82 -1.99
CA ARG A 215 -8.61 -0.51 -2.38
C ARG A 215 -10.14 -0.48 -2.46
N PHE A 216 -10.77 -1.64 -2.62
CA PHE A 216 -12.24 -1.76 -2.73
C PHE A 216 -12.92 -2.00 -1.39
N THR A 217 -12.17 -2.06 -0.29
CA THR A 217 -12.72 -2.33 1.04
C THR A 217 -13.20 -1.06 1.72
N SER A 218 -14.17 -1.20 2.62
CA SER A 218 -14.63 -0.11 3.50
C SER A 218 -13.49 0.47 4.34
N ALA A 219 -12.53 -0.37 4.75
CA ALA A 219 -11.35 0.05 5.47
C ALA A 219 -10.54 1.09 4.68
N TRP A 220 -10.39 0.93 3.36
CA TRP A 220 -9.66 1.90 2.54
C TRP A 220 -10.33 3.29 2.54
N LYS A 221 -11.64 3.34 2.35
CA LYS A 221 -12.43 4.60 2.38
C LYS A 221 -12.32 5.31 3.73
N GLU A 222 -12.32 4.53 4.80
CA GLU A 222 -12.16 5.06 6.16
C GLU A 222 -10.78 5.70 6.35
N LEU A 223 -9.71 5.10 5.79
CA LEU A 223 -8.37 5.69 5.84
C LEU A 223 -8.29 7.02 5.07
N GLU A 224 -8.87 7.08 3.87
CA GLU A 224 -8.91 8.31 3.07
C GLU A 224 -9.70 9.42 3.78
N GLY A 225 -10.82 9.08 4.41
CA GLY A 225 -11.61 10.03 5.21
C GLY A 225 -10.85 10.57 6.42
N ARG A 226 -10.04 9.71 7.07
CA ARG A 226 -9.20 10.10 8.22
C ARG A 226 -7.96 10.89 7.81
N CYS A 227 -7.39 10.58 6.65
CA CYS A 227 -6.16 11.18 6.17
C CYS A 227 -6.23 11.43 4.65
N PRO A 228 -6.71 12.62 4.24
CA PRO A 228 -6.80 13.00 2.83
C PRO A 228 -5.46 12.99 2.09
N GLU A 229 -4.34 13.13 2.80
CA GLU A 229 -2.98 13.07 2.25
C GLU A 229 -2.67 11.70 1.61
N ILE A 230 -3.30 10.62 2.07
CA ILE A 230 -3.21 9.30 1.42
C ILE A 230 -3.69 9.41 -0.03
N GLY A 231 -4.87 10.01 -0.27
CA GLY A 231 -5.43 10.19 -1.61
C GLY A 231 -4.55 11.11 -2.48
N LEU A 232 -4.05 12.21 -1.90
CA LEU A 232 -3.16 13.13 -2.62
C LEU A 232 -1.86 12.45 -3.09
N LEU A 233 -1.22 11.67 -2.22
CA LEU A 233 -0.01 10.92 -2.57
C LEU A 233 -0.29 9.84 -3.62
N GLN A 234 -1.46 9.20 -3.57
CA GLN A 234 -1.87 8.23 -4.60
C GLN A 234 -2.07 8.88 -5.96
N ASP A 235 -2.71 10.04 -6.01
CA ASP A 235 -2.92 10.80 -7.23
C ASP A 235 -1.58 11.26 -7.82
N GLU A 236 -0.69 11.78 -6.99
CA GLU A 236 0.66 12.20 -7.40
C GLU A 236 1.46 11.00 -7.94
N LEU A 237 1.49 9.87 -7.23
CA LEU A 237 2.14 8.64 -7.71
C LEU A 237 1.57 8.16 -9.03
N SER A 238 0.25 8.26 -9.22
CA SER A 238 -0.41 7.86 -10.47
C SER A 238 0.01 8.74 -11.64
N GLN A 239 0.13 10.05 -11.43
CA GLN A 239 0.63 11.00 -12.43
C GLN A 239 2.10 10.76 -12.76
N LEU A 240 2.95 10.55 -11.75
CA LEU A 240 4.38 10.28 -11.94
C LEU A 240 4.62 8.96 -12.68
N ARG A 241 3.89 7.89 -12.33
CA ARG A 241 3.96 6.61 -13.05
C ARG A 241 3.46 6.72 -14.49
N ARG A 242 2.49 7.58 -14.77
CA ARG A 242 2.07 7.90 -16.13
C ARG A 242 3.18 8.62 -16.90
N LEU A 243 3.75 9.67 -16.34
CA LEU A 243 4.88 10.40 -16.94
C LEU A 243 6.07 9.46 -17.22
N ARG A 244 6.38 8.56 -16.28
CA ARG A 244 7.43 7.55 -16.42
C ARG A 244 7.17 6.63 -17.61
N ARG A 245 5.93 6.18 -17.81
CA ARG A 245 5.54 5.38 -18.99
C ARG A 245 5.72 6.17 -20.27
N GLU A 246 5.27 7.42 -20.32
CA GLU A 246 5.39 8.30 -21.50
C GLU A 246 6.87 8.54 -21.87
N LEU A 247 7.74 8.79 -20.89
CA LEU A 247 9.19 8.94 -21.12
C LEU A 247 9.82 7.64 -21.64
N ASN A 248 9.42 6.49 -21.08
CA ASN A 248 9.91 5.19 -21.53
C ASN A 248 9.46 4.88 -22.96
N GLU A 249 8.22 5.20 -23.33
CA GLU A 249 7.73 5.06 -24.71
C GLU A 249 8.52 5.94 -25.69
N ARG A 250 8.83 7.19 -25.31
CA ARG A 250 9.67 8.08 -26.14
C ARG A 250 11.08 7.51 -26.32
N LEU A 251 11.69 7.01 -25.24
CA LEU A 251 12.99 6.38 -25.28
C LEU A 251 13.02 5.14 -26.20
N LEU A 252 11.97 4.32 -26.16
CA LEU A 252 11.83 3.18 -27.06
C LEU A 252 11.64 3.62 -28.53
N ARG A 253 10.88 4.69 -28.79
CA ARG A 253 10.73 5.24 -30.14
C ARG A 253 12.04 5.76 -30.71
N GLU A 254 12.85 6.46 -29.91
CA GLU A 254 14.18 6.92 -30.33
C GLU A 254 15.14 5.75 -30.61
N GLN A 255 15.06 4.66 -29.84
CA GLN A 255 15.94 3.50 -30.03
C GLN A 255 15.54 2.62 -31.21
N PHE A 256 14.25 2.46 -31.47
CA PHE A 256 13.74 1.45 -32.40
C PHE A 256 13.00 2.02 -33.60
N ASN A 257 12.71 3.32 -33.64
CA ASN A 257 12.00 3.96 -34.76
C ASN A 257 12.45 5.42 -35.02
N PRO A 258 13.74 5.67 -35.31
CA PRO A 258 14.30 7.03 -35.42
C PRO A 258 13.81 7.84 -36.63
N GLY A 259 12.91 7.32 -37.48
CA GLY A 259 12.59 7.86 -38.82
C GLY A 259 11.18 8.41 -39.06
N CYS A 260 10.26 8.44 -38.09
CA CYS A 260 8.87 8.88 -38.35
C CYS A 260 8.57 10.37 -38.09
N VAL A 261 9.58 11.25 -38.04
CA VAL A 261 9.35 12.70 -37.94
C VAL A 261 10.20 13.45 -38.97
N ALA A 262 9.86 13.28 -40.24
CA ALA A 262 10.08 14.27 -41.30
C ALA A 262 9.37 13.75 -42.55
N ASP A 263 8.14 14.20 -42.80
CA ASP A 263 7.56 14.41 -44.14
C ASP A 263 6.10 14.81 -43.99
N THR A 264 5.86 16.09 -43.68
CA THR A 264 4.55 16.71 -43.92
C THR A 264 4.69 18.19 -44.28
N ALA A 265 5.77 18.52 -45.01
CA ALA A 265 6.01 19.87 -45.48
C ALA A 265 6.81 19.88 -46.80
N ALA A 266 6.38 19.12 -47.80
CA ALA A 266 6.87 19.27 -49.17
C ALA A 266 5.92 18.59 -50.17
N SER A 267 4.74 19.15 -50.41
CA SER A 267 4.05 18.98 -51.69
C SER A 267 3.10 20.15 -51.93
N ALA A 268 3.65 21.36 -51.97
CA ALA A 268 3.11 22.43 -52.80
C ALA A 268 4.04 22.53 -54.02
N GLY A 269 3.77 21.70 -55.03
CA GLY A 269 4.33 21.85 -56.36
C GLY A 269 3.51 22.86 -57.18
N PRO A 270 4.13 23.58 -58.12
CA PRO A 270 3.61 24.81 -58.70
C PRO A 270 2.52 24.54 -59.74
N GLN A 271 1.49 25.40 -59.78
CA GLN A 271 0.65 25.55 -60.97
C GLN A 271 1.25 26.68 -61.82
N GLU A 272 1.90 26.29 -62.92
CA GLU A 272 2.08 27.16 -64.08
C GLU A 272 1.00 26.81 -65.13
N GLU A 273 0.60 27.86 -65.85
CA GLU A 273 -0.35 28.00 -66.98
C GLU A 273 -1.80 28.33 -66.64
#